data_AF-A0A2G6L408-F1
#
_entry.id   AF-A0A2G6L408-F1
#
_cell.length_a   1.000
_cell.length_b   1.000
_cell.length_c   1.000
_cell.angle_alpha   90.00
_cell.angle_beta   90.00
_cell.angle_gamma   90.00
#
_symmetry.space_group_name_H-M   'P 1'
#
loop_
_entity.id
_entity.type
_entity.pdbx_description
1 polymer ?
#
loop_
_entity_poly.entity_id
_entity_poly.type
_entity_poly.pdbx_seq_one_letter_code
_entity_poly.pdbx_strand_id
1 'polypeptide(L)'
;HPFRIHAWVQLPDHLHCIWEMPCHDGDYGKRWGQIKLLTTRACPQYHLSSSVMPYSKQKRHEKGIWQRRFYEHHIRNDNDMQRHMDYLHYNPVKHGYVQNVADWQYSSFHRLVREGIYPSDWGANGNVISYNSEDFGE
;
A
#
# COMPACT_ATOMS: atom_id res chain seq x y z
N HIS A 1 2.61 14.60 12.02
CA HIS A 1 1.65 13.56 12.43
C HIS A 1 2.38 12.23 12.49
N PRO A 2 2.89 11.82 13.66
CA PRO A 2 3.68 10.60 13.78
C PRO A 2 2.79 9.36 13.63
N PHE A 3 3.36 8.29 13.09
CA PHE A 3 2.80 6.94 13.06
C PHE A 3 3.94 5.98 12.74
N ARG A 4 3.76 4.69 13.04
CA ARG A 4 4.73 3.65 12.70
C ARG A 4 4.26 2.91 11.46
N ILE A 5 5.19 2.62 10.55
CA ILE A 5 4.94 1.80 9.37
C ILE A 5 5.47 0.40 9.66
N HIS A 6 4.56 -0.56 9.84
CA HIS A 6 4.90 -1.98 9.95
C HIS A 6 5.25 -2.55 8.58
N ALA A 7 4.39 -2.31 7.59
CA ALA A 7 4.62 -2.69 6.22
C ALA A 7 4.11 -1.69 5.19
N TRP A 8 4.68 -1.77 4.01
CA TRP A 8 4.39 -0.97 2.83
C TRP A 8 4.83 -1.72 1.57
N VAL A 9 4.02 -1.70 0.53
CA VAL A 9 4.35 -2.07 -0.85
C VAL A 9 3.73 -1.03 -1.79
N GLN A 10 4.50 -0.59 -2.77
CA GLN A 10 4.01 0.28 -3.83
C GLN A 10 4.05 -0.50 -5.14
N LEU A 11 2.90 -0.55 -5.81
CA LEU A 11 2.71 -1.09 -7.16
C LEU A 11 2.60 0.06 -8.16
N PRO A 12 2.64 -0.21 -9.48
CA PRO A 12 2.50 0.84 -10.49
C PRO A 12 1.21 1.65 -10.41
N ASP A 13 0.11 1.04 -9.98
CA ASP A 13 -1.24 1.62 -9.98
C ASP A 13 -1.88 1.77 -8.59
N HIS A 14 -1.40 1.02 -7.58
CA HIS A 14 -1.88 1.10 -6.21
C HIS A 14 -0.77 0.81 -5.18
N LEU A 15 -1.13 0.82 -3.89
CA LEU A 15 -0.21 0.51 -2.80
C LEU A 15 -0.99 -0.14 -1.66
N HIS A 16 -0.32 -0.97 -0.87
CA HIS A 16 -0.83 -1.49 0.40
C HIS A 16 0.11 -1.11 1.53
N CYS A 17 -0.43 -0.83 2.72
CA CYS A 17 0.38 -0.51 3.89
C CYS A 17 -0.31 -0.87 5.21
N ILE A 18 0.50 -1.17 6.23
CA ILE A 18 0.05 -1.39 7.60
C ILE A 18 0.70 -0.35 8.49
N TRP A 19 -0.14 0.43 9.16
CA TRP A 19 0.29 1.46 10.09
C TRP A 19 -0.17 1.15 11.50
N GLU A 20 0.65 1.56 12.47
CA GLU A 20 0.25 1.67 13.86
C GLU A 20 0.15 3.14 14.23
N MET A 21 -1.02 3.51 14.74
CA MET A 21 -1.34 4.86 15.18
C MET A 21 -0.89 5.09 16.62
N PRO A 22 -0.44 6.30 16.99
CA PRO A 22 -0.14 6.61 18.38
C PRO A 22 -1.37 6.43 19.28
N CYS A 23 -1.12 6.12 20.55
CA CYS A 23 -2.19 6.08 21.56
C CYS A 23 -2.94 7.43 21.58
N HIS A 24 -4.26 7.38 21.59
CA HIS A 24 -5.17 8.55 21.54
C HIS A 24 -5.11 9.41 20.25
N ASP A 25 -4.44 8.98 19.19
CA ASP A 25 -4.45 9.65 17.87
C ASP A 25 -4.65 8.63 16.74
N GLY A 26 -5.91 8.28 16.50
CA GLY A 26 -6.32 7.37 15.43
C GLY A 26 -6.61 8.03 14.09
N ASP A 27 -6.21 9.29 13.87
CA ASP A 27 -6.59 10.03 12.65
C ASP A 27 -5.70 9.65 11.44
N TYR A 28 -5.88 8.42 10.96
CA TYR A 28 -5.24 7.92 9.75
C TYR A 28 -5.76 8.63 8.49
N GLY A 29 -7.00 9.15 8.52
CA GLY A 29 -7.59 9.92 7.42
C GLY A 29 -6.83 11.21 7.12
N LYS A 30 -6.46 11.97 8.15
CA LYS A 30 -5.63 13.17 8.01
C LYS A 30 -4.24 12.86 7.47
N ARG A 31 -3.62 11.77 7.93
CA ARG A 31 -2.30 11.31 7.45
C ARG A 31 -2.38 10.93 5.97
N TRP A 32 -3.39 10.16 5.57
CA TRP A 32 -3.65 9.86 4.17
C TRP A 32 -3.90 11.09 3.32
N GLY A 33 -4.67 12.06 3.82
CA GLY A 33 -4.90 13.33 3.14
C GLY A 33 -3.60 14.10 2.87
N GLN A 34 -2.69 14.14 3.84
CA GLN A 34 -1.38 14.77 3.68
C GLN A 34 -0.48 14.03 2.69
N ILE A 35 -0.41 12.70 2.77
CA ILE A 35 0.37 11.88 1.83
C ILE A 35 -0.13 12.12 0.40
N LYS A 36 -1.45 11.98 0.17
CA LYS A 36 -2.04 12.20 -1.15
C LYS A 36 -1.74 13.60 -1.69
N LEU A 37 -1.85 14.63 -0.85
CA LEU A 37 -1.55 16.01 -1.22
C LEU A 37 -0.08 16.22 -1.59
N LEU A 38 0.84 15.76 -0.75
CA LEU A 38 2.28 15.93 -0.97
C LEU A 38 2.75 15.18 -2.21
N THR A 39 2.30 13.94 -2.41
CA THR A 39 2.59 13.19 -3.63
C THR A 39 2.01 13.89 -4.86
N THR A 40 0.76 14.36 -4.82
CA THR A 40 0.18 15.12 -5.95
C THR A 40 1.01 16.36 -6.28
N ARG A 41 1.58 17.07 -5.30
CA ARG A 41 2.46 18.22 -5.56
C ARG A 41 3.81 17.84 -6.12
N ALA A 42 4.40 16.75 -5.64
CA ALA A 42 5.70 16.26 -6.09
C ALA A 42 5.67 15.62 -7.48
N CYS A 43 4.48 15.21 -7.94
CA CYS A 43 4.28 14.41 -9.15
C CYS A 43 3.39 15.12 -10.20
N PRO A 44 3.71 16.36 -10.64
CA PRO A 44 2.89 17.09 -11.62
C PRO A 44 2.81 16.40 -12.99
N GLN A 45 3.82 15.61 -13.36
CA GLN A 45 3.87 14.86 -14.62
C GLN A 45 2.78 13.78 -14.75
N TYR A 46 2.16 13.39 -13.64
CA TYR A 46 1.07 12.40 -13.62
C TYR A 46 -0.32 13.06 -13.48
N HIS A 47 -0.41 14.40 -13.55
CA HIS A 47 -1.70 15.08 -13.50
C HIS A 47 -2.46 14.84 -14.79
N LEU A 48 -3.73 14.47 -14.68
CA LEU A 48 -4.62 14.46 -15.84
C LEU A 48 -4.84 15.89 -16.34
N SER A 49 -4.77 16.10 -17.65
CA SER A 49 -5.16 17.38 -18.25
C SER A 49 -6.66 17.62 -18.02
N SER A 50 -7.05 18.90 -18.01
CA SER A 50 -8.47 19.26 -17.90
C SER A 50 -9.30 18.68 -19.06
N SER A 51 -8.72 18.46 -20.24
CA SER A 51 -9.43 17.90 -21.40
C SER A 51 -9.79 16.43 -21.25
N VAL A 52 -9.06 15.65 -20.46
CA VAL A 52 -9.32 14.21 -20.26
C VAL A 52 -9.94 13.90 -18.89
N MET A 53 -10.00 14.88 -18.00
CA MET A 53 -10.51 14.70 -16.65
C MET A 53 -12.04 14.74 -16.59
N PRO A 54 -12.71 13.80 -15.89
CA PRO A 54 -14.16 13.87 -15.69
C PRO A 54 -14.59 15.16 -14.98
N TYR A 55 -15.73 15.74 -15.38
CA TYR A 55 -16.25 16.99 -14.81
C TYR A 55 -16.33 16.99 -13.27
N SER A 56 -16.72 15.85 -12.68
CA SER A 56 -16.82 15.70 -11.22
C SER A 56 -15.48 15.82 -10.49
N LYS A 57 -14.37 15.47 -11.15
CA LYS A 57 -13.00 15.64 -10.62
C LYS A 57 -12.53 17.08 -10.82
N GLN A 58 -12.85 17.69 -11.97
CA GLN A 58 -12.54 19.09 -12.25
C GLN A 58 -13.18 20.05 -11.24
N LYS A 59 -14.48 19.86 -10.93
CA LYS A 59 -15.24 20.67 -9.96
C LYS A 59 -14.62 20.66 -8.56
N ARG A 60 -13.90 19.60 -8.21
CA ARG A 60 -13.24 19.43 -6.91
C ARG A 60 -11.75 19.74 -6.95
N HIS A 61 -11.24 20.26 -8.07
CA HIS A 61 -9.83 20.52 -8.32
C HIS A 61 -8.92 19.30 -8.08
N GLU A 62 -9.46 18.09 -8.28
CA GLU A 62 -8.69 16.85 -8.21
C GLU A 62 -7.68 16.78 -9.38
N LYS A 63 -6.58 16.03 -9.22
CA LYS A 63 -5.52 15.90 -10.24
C LYS A 63 -5.48 14.56 -10.96
N GLY A 64 -6.45 13.68 -10.66
CA GLY A 64 -6.61 12.42 -11.36
C GLY A 64 -5.71 11.26 -10.88
N ILE A 65 -4.65 11.53 -10.11
CA ILE A 65 -3.71 10.51 -9.60
C ILE A 65 -4.40 9.50 -8.68
N TRP A 66 -5.17 9.98 -7.71
CA TRP A 66 -5.70 9.13 -6.64
C TRP A 66 -7.15 8.72 -6.91
N GLN A 67 -7.50 7.48 -6.57
CA GLN A 67 -8.88 7.12 -6.32
C GLN A 67 -9.43 7.83 -5.07
N ARG A 68 -10.75 8.03 -5.06
CA ARG A 68 -11.45 8.63 -3.91
C ARG A 68 -11.53 7.63 -2.78
N ARG A 69 -11.43 8.12 -1.54
CA ARG A 69 -11.36 7.29 -0.32
C ARG A 69 -10.17 6.32 -0.42
N PHE A 70 -10.14 5.34 0.47
CA PHE A 70 -9.21 4.23 0.51
C PHE A 70 -9.93 3.09 1.22
N TYR A 71 -9.44 1.88 1.07
CA TYR A 71 -9.88 0.75 1.87
C TYR A 71 -9.17 0.79 3.22
N GLU A 72 -9.88 0.46 4.30
CA GLU A 72 -9.31 0.31 5.62
C GLU A 72 -9.76 -1.00 6.28
N HIS A 73 -8.82 -1.67 6.95
CA HIS A 73 -9.06 -2.81 7.82
C HIS A 73 -8.33 -2.61 9.14
N HIS A 74 -9.00 -2.91 10.25
CA HIS A 74 -8.40 -2.80 11.59
C HIS A 74 -7.93 -4.18 12.05
N ILE A 75 -6.60 -4.35 12.06
CA ILE A 75 -5.93 -5.58 12.50
C ILE A 75 -6.27 -5.90 13.95
N ARG A 76 -6.74 -7.12 14.21
CA ARG A 76 -7.29 -7.51 15.54
C ARG A 76 -6.37 -8.37 16.39
N ASN A 77 -5.41 -9.07 15.79
CA ASN A 77 -4.51 -10.00 16.48
C ASN A 77 -3.29 -10.32 15.60
N ASP A 78 -2.35 -11.08 16.16
CA ASP A 78 -1.08 -11.41 15.50
C ASP A 78 -1.25 -12.27 14.24
N ASN A 79 -2.22 -13.18 14.21
CA ASN A 79 -2.50 -13.98 13.02
C ASN A 79 -3.09 -13.12 11.89
N ASP A 80 -3.94 -12.15 12.22
CA ASP A 80 -4.46 -11.16 11.27
C ASP A 80 -3.33 -10.26 10.74
N MET A 81 -2.42 -9.82 11.63
CA MET A 81 -1.21 -9.08 11.26
C MET A 81 -0.36 -9.87 10.27
N GLN A 82 -0.04 -11.14 10.59
CA GLN A 82 0.78 -11.98 9.74
C GLN A 82 0.18 -12.16 8.34
N ARG A 83 -1.12 -12.46 8.25
CA ARG A 83 -1.81 -12.62 6.96
C ARG A 83 -1.75 -11.35 6.10
N HIS A 84 -1.95 -10.18 6.71
CA HIS A 84 -1.91 -8.91 5.99
C HIS A 84 -0.48 -8.53 5.58
N MET A 85 0.52 -8.80 6.41
CA MET A 85 1.94 -8.62 6.05
C MET A 85 2.30 -9.50 4.85
N ASP A 86 1.98 -10.80 4.93
CA ASP A 86 2.29 -11.76 3.87
C ASP A 86 1.57 -11.40 2.56
N TYR A 87 0.26 -11.11 2.62
CA TYR A 87 -0.48 -10.67 1.44
C TYR A 87 0.13 -9.43 0.78
N LEU A 88 0.44 -8.41 1.59
CA LEU A 88 1.01 -7.15 1.13
C LEU A 88 2.36 -7.37 0.45
N HIS A 89 3.28 -8.14 1.04
CA HIS A 89 4.60 -8.34 0.43
C HIS A 89 4.57 -9.31 -0.75
N TYR A 90 3.65 -10.26 -0.78
CA TYR A 90 3.45 -11.15 -1.93
C TYR A 90 2.79 -10.46 -3.14
N ASN A 91 2.18 -9.30 -2.91
CA ASN A 91 1.35 -8.61 -3.90
C ASN A 91 2.04 -8.35 -5.26
N PRO A 92 3.33 -7.96 -5.35
CA PRO A 92 4.03 -7.82 -6.62
C PRO A 92 4.13 -9.12 -7.43
N VAL A 93 4.25 -10.27 -6.75
CA VAL A 93 4.23 -11.60 -7.40
C VAL A 93 2.81 -11.95 -7.85
N LYS A 94 1.80 -11.71 -6.98
CA LYS A 94 0.38 -11.90 -7.31
C LYS A 94 -0.02 -11.15 -8.59
N HIS A 95 0.44 -9.91 -8.76
CA HIS A 95 0.16 -9.08 -9.94
C HIS A 95 1.12 -9.34 -11.12
N GLY A 96 2.03 -10.30 -10.99
CA GLY A 96 2.90 -10.75 -12.08
C GLY A 96 4.04 -9.79 -12.44
N TYR A 97 4.38 -8.83 -11.56
CA TYR A 97 5.47 -7.88 -11.82
C TYR A 97 6.85 -8.48 -11.62
N VAL A 98 6.98 -9.46 -10.73
CA VAL A 98 8.21 -10.19 -10.41
C VAL A 98 7.91 -11.65 -10.12
N GLN A 99 8.91 -12.52 -10.26
CA GLN A 99 8.79 -13.94 -9.91
C GLN A 99 9.06 -14.19 -8.43
N ASN A 100 9.91 -13.38 -7.79
CA ASN A 100 10.22 -13.48 -6.37
C ASN A 100 9.94 -12.16 -5.66
N VAL A 101 9.47 -12.23 -4.41
CA VAL A 101 9.20 -11.06 -3.57
C VAL A 101 10.46 -10.19 -3.39
N ALA A 102 11.62 -10.83 -3.25
CA ALA A 102 12.91 -10.17 -3.12
C ALA A 102 13.29 -9.31 -4.35
N ASP A 103 12.71 -9.55 -5.52
CA ASP A 103 13.03 -8.77 -6.72
C ASP A 103 12.29 -7.42 -6.74
N TRP A 104 11.29 -7.23 -5.86
CA TRP A 104 10.53 -5.98 -5.78
C TRP A 104 11.16 -4.98 -4.80
N GLN A 105 11.86 -3.98 -5.34
CA GLN A 105 12.55 -2.96 -4.54
C GLN A 105 11.60 -1.97 -3.84
N TYR A 106 10.38 -1.78 -4.34
CA TYR A 106 9.44 -0.77 -3.84
C TYR A 106 8.56 -1.30 -2.70
N SER A 107 9.21 -1.94 -1.73
CA SER A 107 8.54 -2.48 -0.55
C SER A 107 9.42 -2.42 0.69
N SER A 108 8.76 -2.56 1.84
CA SER A 108 9.39 -2.73 3.14
C SER A 108 9.98 -4.13 3.38
N PHE A 109 9.79 -5.09 2.46
CA PHE A 109 10.26 -6.47 2.60
C PHE A 109 11.76 -6.53 2.95
N HIS A 110 12.57 -5.79 2.20
CA HIS A 110 14.03 -5.72 2.40
C HIS A 110 14.45 -5.28 3.81
N ARG A 111 13.70 -4.33 4.39
CA ARG A 111 13.93 -3.89 5.77
C ARG A 111 13.59 -5.02 6.74
N LEU A 112 12.46 -5.68 6.53
CA LEU A 112 11.97 -6.76 7.40
C LEU A 112 12.84 -8.02 7.32
N VAL A 113 13.46 -8.30 6.17
CA VAL A 113 14.49 -9.34 6.05
C VAL A 113 15.71 -9.01 6.91
N ARG A 114 16.22 -7.76 6.86
CA ARG A 114 17.35 -7.33 7.71
C ARG A 114 17.02 -7.35 9.21
N GLU A 115 15.76 -7.15 9.56
CA GLU A 115 15.26 -7.21 10.95
C GLU A 115 14.95 -8.64 11.41
N GLY A 116 15.12 -9.65 10.53
CA GLY A 116 14.88 -11.06 10.84
C GLY A 116 13.40 -11.47 10.91
N ILE A 117 12.49 -10.61 10.42
CA ILE A 117 11.05 -10.89 10.36
C ILE A 117 10.72 -11.83 9.20
N TYR A 118 11.37 -11.63 8.04
CA TYR A 118 11.23 -12.50 6.88
C TYR A 118 12.53 -13.23 6.55
N PRO A 119 12.46 -14.52 6.15
CA PRO A 119 13.51 -15.14 5.36
C PRO A 119 13.77 -14.38 4.04
N SER A 120 15.01 -14.31 3.58
CA SER A 120 15.35 -13.63 2.32
C SER A 120 14.75 -14.29 1.08
N ASP A 121 14.45 -15.59 1.17
CA ASP A 121 13.82 -16.43 0.14
C ASP A 121 12.31 -16.62 0.37
N TRP A 122 11.72 -15.88 1.32
CA TRP A 122 10.29 -15.97 1.58
C TRP A 122 9.47 -15.61 0.34
N GLY A 123 8.44 -16.41 0.06
CA GLY A 123 7.60 -16.26 -1.12
C GLY A 123 8.21 -16.79 -2.42
N ALA A 124 9.43 -17.33 -2.40
CA ALA A 124 9.99 -18.06 -3.54
C ALA A 124 9.26 -19.40 -3.76
N ASN A 125 9.25 -19.89 -5.01
CA ASN A 125 8.76 -21.21 -5.41
C ASN A 125 7.26 -21.50 -5.26
N GLY A 126 6.40 -20.47 -5.17
CA GLY A 126 4.96 -20.68 -5.34
C GLY A 126 4.30 -21.54 -4.25
N ASN A 127 4.80 -21.51 -3.01
CA ASN A 127 4.01 -21.88 -1.84
C ASN A 127 2.92 -20.82 -1.63
N VAL A 128 1.96 -20.79 -2.55
CA VAL A 128 0.89 -19.80 -2.58
C VAL A 128 -0.08 -20.16 -1.47
N ILE A 129 -0.04 -19.38 -0.38
CA ILE A 129 -1.18 -19.30 0.52
C ILE A 129 -2.31 -18.71 -0.33
N SER A 130 -3.39 -19.47 -0.53
CA SER A 130 -4.57 -18.98 -1.22
C SER A 130 -5.21 -17.88 -0.39
N TYR A 131 -4.98 -16.63 -0.77
CA TYR A 131 -5.62 -15.47 -0.15
C TYR A 131 -6.89 -15.12 -0.91
N ASN A 132 -8.01 -15.01 -0.20
CA ASN A 132 -9.25 -14.51 -0.79
C ASN A 132 -9.12 -12.99 -0.95
N SER A 133 -9.20 -12.48 -2.19
CA SER A 133 -8.88 -11.07 -2.47
C SER A 133 -9.83 -10.07 -1.81
N GLU A 134 -11.05 -10.50 -1.49
CA GLU A 134 -12.09 -9.67 -0.85
C GLU A 134 -11.66 -9.16 0.54
N ASP A 135 -10.75 -9.86 1.22
CA ASP A 135 -10.30 -9.50 2.57
C ASP A 135 -9.22 -8.40 2.58
N PHE A 136 -8.70 -7.99 1.40
CA PHE A 136 -7.51 -7.12 1.31
C PHE A 136 -7.70 -5.86 0.47
N GLY A 137 -8.94 -5.50 0.16
CA GLY A 137 -9.26 -4.20 -0.43
C GLY A 137 -8.77 -3.99 -1.86
N GLU A 138 -8.61 -5.08 -2.62
CA GLU A 138 -8.38 -5.08 -4.08
C GLU A 138 -9.67 -5.29 -4.88
#